data_AF-A0A841AY04-F1
#
_entry.id   AF-A0A841AY04-F1
#
_cell.length_a   1.000
_cell.length_b   1.000
_cell.length_c   1.000
_cell.angle_alpha   90.00
_cell.angle_beta   90.00
_cell.angle_gamma   90.00
#
_symmetry.space_group_name_H-M   'P 1'
#
loop_
_entity.id
_entity.type
_entity.pdbx_description
1 polymer ?
#
loop_
_entity_poly.entity_id
_entity_poly.type
_entity_poly.pdbx_seq_one_letter_code
_entity_poly.pdbx_strand_id
1 'polypeptide(L)'
;MAQEATIPSIPAARRPPRQERQRTRVRPYVRTGGRTQSKRNFAIEAMISVRNDAPWSAPGFSVEFHSVRSLCRRPTSVAEVAASLSVPLGVAKVLLGDMAELGLVTVHETQAEFDGHPALALMERVLQGLRRL
;
A
#
# COMPACT_ATOMS: atom_id res chain seq x y z
N MET A 1 -35.85 -47.74 2.19
CA MET A 1 -34.64 -47.98 1.35
C MET A 1 -34.33 -46.67 0.65
N ALA A 2 -33.53 -45.80 1.27
CA ALA A 2 -33.20 -44.47 0.74
C ALA A 2 -31.85 -44.57 0.02
N GLN A 3 -31.82 -44.22 -1.27
CA GLN A 3 -30.57 -44.14 -2.05
C GLN A 3 -29.98 -42.74 -1.89
N GLU A 4 -28.77 -42.67 -1.35
CA GLU A 4 -27.93 -41.48 -1.30
C GLU A 4 -27.57 -41.03 -2.73
N ALA A 5 -27.90 -39.78 -3.06
CA ALA A 5 -27.42 -39.13 -4.26
C ALA A 5 -25.93 -38.79 -4.10
N THR A 6 -25.06 -39.50 -4.83
CA THR A 6 -23.64 -39.21 -4.94
C THR A 6 -23.40 -37.83 -5.56
N ILE A 7 -22.79 -36.91 -4.81
CA ILE A 7 -22.34 -35.60 -5.29
C ILE A 7 -21.12 -35.83 -6.21
N PRO A 8 -21.10 -35.31 -7.45
CA PRO A 8 -19.91 -35.39 -8.29
C PRO A 8 -18.80 -34.49 -7.74
N SER A 9 -17.64 -35.07 -7.47
CA SER A 9 -16.44 -34.37 -7.01
C SER A 9 -15.90 -33.45 -8.11
N ILE A 10 -15.91 -32.13 -7.88
CA ILE A 10 -15.28 -31.15 -8.76
C ILE A 10 -13.75 -31.35 -8.67
N PRO A 11 -13.03 -31.60 -9.79
CA PRO A 11 -11.59 -31.70 -9.75
C PRO A 11 -11.02 -30.33 -9.38
N ALA A 12 -10.27 -30.27 -8.27
CA ALA A 12 -9.56 -29.07 -7.84
C ALA A 12 -8.61 -28.63 -8.96
N ALA A 13 -8.98 -27.57 -9.68
CA ALA A 13 -8.14 -26.97 -10.69
C ALA A 13 -6.78 -26.64 -10.05
N ARG A 14 -5.71 -27.33 -10.48
CA ARG A 14 -4.33 -27.03 -10.08
C ARG A 14 -4.05 -25.59 -10.50
N ARG A 15 -4.09 -24.67 -9.53
CA ARG A 15 -3.66 -23.29 -9.72
C ARG A 15 -2.23 -23.33 -10.30
N PRO A 16 -1.95 -22.68 -11.43
CA PRO A 16 -0.61 -22.72 -12.00
C PRO A 16 0.39 -22.17 -10.98
N PRO A 17 1.60 -22.76 -10.88
CA PRO A 17 2.62 -22.23 -9.99
C PRO A 17 2.85 -20.76 -10.37
N ARG A 18 2.67 -19.85 -9.41
CA ARG A 18 3.07 -18.45 -9.58
C ARG A 18 4.50 -18.47 -10.07
N GLN A 19 4.75 -17.95 -11.28
CA GLN A 19 6.10 -17.81 -11.82
C GLN A 19 6.92 -17.00 -10.81
N GLU A 20 7.70 -17.70 -10.00
CA GLU A 20 8.67 -17.13 -9.08
C GLU A 20 9.79 -16.63 -10.00
N ARG A 21 9.59 -15.43 -10.57
CA ARG A 21 10.63 -14.70 -11.28
C ARG A 21 11.84 -14.74 -10.37
N GLN A 22 12.88 -15.44 -10.76
CA GLN A 22 14.15 -15.53 -10.05
C GLN A 22 14.76 -14.13 -10.01
N ARG A 23 14.27 -13.31 -9.10
CA ARG A 23 14.94 -12.11 -8.64
C ARG A 23 16.00 -12.64 -7.70
N THR A 24 17.26 -12.32 -7.94
CA THR A 24 18.34 -12.48 -6.95
C THR A 24 17.80 -12.04 -5.61
N ARG A 25 17.52 -13.00 -4.73
CA ARG A 25 16.67 -12.82 -3.56
C ARG A 25 17.50 -12.22 -2.46
N VAL A 26 17.85 -10.94 -2.63
CA VAL A 26 18.49 -10.15 -1.60
C VAL A 26 17.57 -10.19 -0.39
N ARG A 27 18.12 -10.48 0.80
CA ARG A 27 17.31 -10.58 2.02
C ARG A 27 16.51 -9.28 2.22
N PRO A 28 15.23 -9.34 2.63
CA PRO A 28 14.31 -8.19 2.65
C PRO A 28 14.75 -6.94 3.45
N TYR A 29 15.86 -7.00 4.16
CA TYR A 29 16.32 -5.93 5.07
C TYR A 29 17.67 -5.35 4.69
N VAL A 30 18.39 -5.98 3.74
CA VAL A 30 19.71 -5.51 3.33
C VAL A 30 19.60 -4.15 2.65
N ARG A 31 18.54 -3.95 1.86
CA ARG A 31 18.31 -2.71 1.12
C ARG A 31 17.91 -1.53 2.00
N THR A 32 17.36 -1.78 3.19
CA THR A 32 17.07 -0.73 4.18
C THR A 32 18.20 -0.52 5.18
N GLY A 33 19.33 -1.25 5.04
CA GLY A 33 20.42 -1.24 6.03
C GLY A 33 20.02 -1.82 7.39
N GLY A 34 19.03 -2.73 7.41
CA GLY A 34 18.48 -3.29 8.64
C GLY A 34 17.38 -2.44 9.30
N ARG A 35 17.08 -1.25 8.78
CA ARG A 35 15.97 -0.42 9.28
C ARG A 35 14.64 -1.14 9.05
N THR A 36 13.87 -1.31 10.11
CA THR A 36 12.51 -1.91 10.10
C THR A 36 11.41 -0.91 10.46
N GLN A 37 11.79 0.32 10.85
CA GLN A 37 10.88 1.40 11.17
C GLN A 37 11.24 2.66 10.37
N SER A 38 10.21 3.30 9.81
CA SER A 38 10.30 4.61 9.17
C SER A 38 10.23 5.70 10.25
N LYS A 39 10.91 6.84 10.03
CA LYS A 39 10.76 8.03 10.88
C LYS A 39 9.35 8.60 10.83
N ARG A 40 8.69 8.50 9.66
CA ARG A 40 7.30 8.88 9.45
C ARG A 40 6.39 7.72 9.79
N ASN A 41 5.37 7.94 10.61
CA ASN A 41 4.35 6.93 10.87
C ASN A 41 3.35 6.91 9.72
N PHE A 42 3.18 5.74 9.11
CA PHE A 42 2.20 5.52 8.07
C PHE A 42 1.09 4.63 8.61
N ALA A 43 -0.16 5.10 8.51
CA ALA A 43 -1.31 4.22 8.63
C ALA A 43 -1.28 3.16 7.50
N ILE A 44 -1.89 2.00 7.74
CA ILE A 44 -1.80 0.87 6.79
C ILE A 44 -2.60 1.17 5.52
N GLU A 45 -3.71 1.88 5.69
CA GLU A 45 -4.65 2.37 4.69
C GLU A 45 -4.23 3.70 4.06
N ALA A 46 -3.15 4.33 4.52
CA ALA A 46 -2.70 5.61 4.00
C ALA A 46 -2.43 5.53 2.50
N MET A 47 -2.96 6.49 1.74
CA MET A 47 -2.86 6.49 0.29
C MET A 47 -1.58 7.21 -0.15
N ILE A 48 -0.85 6.60 -1.08
CA ILE A 48 0.40 7.11 -1.62
C ILE A 48 0.25 7.34 -3.12
N SER A 49 0.70 8.48 -3.62
CA SER A 49 0.82 8.73 -5.06
C SER A 49 2.21 9.24 -5.42
N VAL A 50 2.65 8.97 -6.64
CA VAL A 50 3.86 9.59 -7.20
C VAL A 50 3.61 11.07 -7.47
N ARG A 51 4.64 11.89 -7.19
CA ARG A 51 4.66 13.29 -7.63
C ARG A 51 5.05 13.38 -9.11
N ASN A 52 4.23 14.08 -9.89
CA ASN A 52 4.47 14.27 -11.33
C ASN A 52 5.65 15.19 -11.63
N ASP A 53 5.93 16.13 -10.72
CA ASP A 53 7.01 17.11 -10.79
C ASP A 53 8.32 16.64 -10.14
N ALA A 54 8.34 15.42 -9.60
CA ALA A 54 9.51 14.91 -8.89
C ALA A 54 10.67 14.56 -9.86
N PRO A 55 11.93 14.78 -9.44
CA PRO A 55 13.11 14.58 -10.27
C PRO A 55 13.50 13.09 -10.35
N TRP A 56 12.72 12.32 -11.11
CA TRP A 56 12.94 10.88 -11.32
C TRP A 56 14.10 10.53 -12.26
N SER A 57 14.74 11.54 -12.85
CA SER A 57 15.85 11.40 -13.80
C SER A 57 17.24 11.40 -13.16
N ALA A 58 17.34 11.60 -11.85
CA ALA A 58 18.62 11.57 -11.15
C ALA A 58 19.21 10.13 -11.13
N PRO A 59 20.51 9.96 -11.45
CA PRO A 59 21.20 8.69 -11.24
C PRO A 59 21.18 8.30 -9.76
N GLY A 60 20.97 7.01 -9.46
CA GLY A 60 21.11 6.48 -8.11
C GLY A 60 19.83 5.98 -7.43
N PHE A 61 18.66 6.06 -8.09
CA PHE A 61 17.45 5.44 -7.54
C PHE A 61 17.51 3.91 -7.62
N SER A 62 17.13 3.26 -6.52
CA SER A 62 17.12 1.81 -6.44
C SER A 62 16.02 1.20 -7.32
N VAL A 63 16.09 -0.11 -7.56
CA VAL A 63 15.07 -0.85 -8.31
C VAL A 63 13.72 -0.82 -7.58
N GLU A 64 13.74 -0.73 -6.25
CA GLU A 64 12.54 -0.59 -5.40
C GLU A 64 11.83 0.72 -5.69
N PHE A 65 12.58 1.82 -5.82
CA PHE A 65 11.99 3.14 -6.06
C PHE A 65 11.25 3.17 -7.40
N HIS A 66 11.82 2.54 -8.42
CA HIS A 66 11.15 2.38 -9.72
C HIS A 66 9.91 1.48 -9.63
N SER A 67 9.98 0.42 -8.82
CA SER A 67 8.84 -0.48 -8.59
C SER A 67 7.70 0.25 -7.88
N VAL A 68 7.99 0.98 -6.80
CA VAL A 68 7.01 1.84 -6.10
C VAL A 68 6.46 2.90 -7.03
N ARG A 69 7.31 3.56 -7.84
CA ARG A 69 6.86 4.55 -8.84
C ARG A 69 5.83 3.96 -9.79
N SER A 70 6.05 2.72 -10.25
CA SER A 70 5.12 2.06 -11.17
C SER A 70 3.77 1.73 -10.51
N LEU A 71 3.79 1.32 -9.24
CA LEU A 71 2.59 0.98 -8.46
C LEU A 71 1.78 2.24 -8.12
N CYS A 72 2.43 3.27 -7.58
CA CYS A 72 1.78 4.46 -7.06
C CYS A 72 1.47 5.53 -8.13
N ARG A 73 1.40 5.16 -9.43
CA ARG A 73 0.90 6.07 -10.49
C ARG A 73 -0.56 6.45 -10.26
N ARG A 74 -1.32 5.56 -9.63
CA ARG A 74 -2.62 5.85 -9.01
C ARG A 74 -2.44 5.79 -7.50
N PRO A 75 -3.25 6.55 -6.72
CA PRO A 75 -3.23 6.43 -5.27
C PRO A 75 -3.34 4.96 -4.85
N THR A 76 -2.35 4.48 -4.10
CA THR A 76 -2.21 3.08 -3.66
C THR A 76 -1.94 3.05 -2.17
N SER A 77 -2.58 2.14 -1.44
CA SER A 77 -2.38 2.05 0.01
C SER A 77 -1.01 1.48 0.39
N VAL A 78 -0.52 1.80 1.59
CA VAL A 78 0.75 1.24 2.12
C VAL A 78 0.69 -0.29 2.19
N ALA A 79 -0.45 -0.85 2.61
CA ALA A 79 -0.69 -2.29 2.62
C ALA A 79 -0.50 -2.92 1.24
N GLU A 80 -1.09 -2.30 0.23
CA GLU A 80 -1.05 -2.80 -1.15
C GLU A 80 0.35 -2.69 -1.75
N VAL A 81 1.10 -1.63 -1.43
CA VAL A 81 2.52 -1.52 -1.82
C VAL A 81 3.33 -2.66 -1.22
N ALA A 82 3.17 -2.96 0.07
CA ALA A 82 3.88 -4.06 0.73
C ALA A 82 3.55 -5.42 0.10
N ALA A 83 2.27 -5.68 -0.14
CA ALA A 83 1.79 -6.91 -0.77
C ALA A 83 2.30 -7.06 -2.21
N SER A 84 2.24 -5.98 -3.00
CA SER A 84 2.66 -5.96 -4.41
C SER A 84 4.17 -6.18 -4.57
N LEU A 85 4.96 -5.59 -3.68
CA LEU A 85 6.41 -5.80 -3.64
C LEU A 85 6.81 -7.12 -2.95
N SER A 86 5.88 -7.80 -2.29
CA SER A 86 6.12 -9.00 -1.50
C SER A 86 7.22 -8.79 -0.43
N VAL A 87 7.16 -7.65 0.26
CA VAL A 87 8.09 -7.28 1.35
C VAL A 87 7.35 -7.09 2.67
N PRO A 88 8.02 -7.23 3.83
CA PRO A 88 7.42 -6.92 5.12
C PRO A 88 6.91 -5.48 5.18
N LEU A 89 5.81 -5.26 5.90
CA LEU A 89 5.18 -3.93 6.02
C LEU A 89 6.17 -2.85 6.51
N GLY A 90 7.02 -3.17 7.50
CA GLY A 90 8.03 -2.23 8.00
C GLY A 90 9.05 -1.81 6.93
N VAL A 91 9.44 -2.74 6.05
CA VAL A 91 10.35 -2.46 4.93
C VAL A 91 9.68 -1.54 3.91
N ALA A 92 8.41 -1.80 3.57
CA ALA A 92 7.64 -0.92 2.71
C ALA A 92 7.51 0.49 3.29
N LYS A 93 7.21 0.61 4.61
CA LYS A 93 7.15 1.91 5.30
C LYS A 93 8.50 2.64 5.26
N VAL A 94 9.62 1.96 5.46
CA VAL A 94 10.95 2.57 5.34
C VAL A 94 11.21 3.09 3.93
N LEU A 95 10.95 2.28 2.90
CA LEU A 95 11.11 2.70 1.50
C LEU A 95 10.25 3.92 1.17
N LEU A 96 8.99 3.92 1.59
CA LEU A 96 8.06 5.03 1.38
C LEU A 96 8.49 6.28 2.16
N GLY A 97 9.03 6.12 3.36
CA GLY A 97 9.61 7.19 4.15
C GLY A 97 10.80 7.84 3.44
N ASP A 98 11.75 7.04 2.95
CA ASP A 98 12.92 7.53 2.21
C ASP A 98 12.48 8.27 0.92
N MET A 99 11.48 7.73 0.20
CA MET A 99 10.93 8.38 -0.99
C MET A 99 10.18 9.68 -0.68
N ALA A 100 9.51 9.76 0.46
CA ALA A 100 8.84 10.98 0.91
C ALA A 100 9.85 12.06 1.33
N GLU A 101 10.93 11.68 2.04
CA GLU A 101 12.04 12.58 2.38
C GLU A 101 12.69 13.18 1.12
N LEU A 102 12.78 12.40 0.04
CA LEU A 102 13.28 12.84 -1.27
C LEU A 102 12.23 13.59 -2.12
N GLY A 103 11.01 13.79 -1.62
CA GLY A 103 9.94 14.48 -2.34
C GLY A 103 9.45 13.74 -3.58
N LEU A 104 9.64 12.42 -3.67
CA LEU A 104 9.24 11.60 -4.81
C LEU A 104 7.77 11.17 -4.78
N VAL A 105 7.19 11.09 -3.58
CA VAL A 105 5.81 10.66 -3.36
C VAL A 105 5.06 11.66 -2.49
N THR A 106 3.76 11.75 -2.71
CA THR A 106 2.81 12.44 -1.85
C THR A 106 2.12 11.40 -0.98
N VAL A 107 2.10 11.66 0.33
CA VAL A 107 1.33 10.90 1.31
C VAL A 107 0.02 11.65 1.50
N HIS A 108 -1.08 11.01 1.12
CA HIS A 108 -2.41 11.55 1.37
C HIS A 108 -2.77 11.14 2.79
N GLU A 109 -2.43 12.00 3.74
CA GLU A 109 -2.96 11.89 5.09
C GLU A 109 -4.46 12.13 4.98
N THR A 110 -5.25 11.08 5.20
CA THR A 110 -6.62 11.28 5.61
C THR A 110 -6.50 12.03 6.93
N GLN A 111 -6.99 13.27 6.99
CA GLN A 111 -7.18 13.95 8.25
C GLN A 111 -8.19 13.12 9.06
N ALA A 112 -7.69 12.08 9.72
CA ALA A 112 -8.32 11.51 10.88
C ALA A 112 -8.12 12.57 11.96
N GLU A 113 -8.92 13.62 11.89
CA GLU A 113 -9.14 14.50 13.03
C GLU A 113 -9.45 13.56 14.20
N PHE A 114 -8.56 13.61 15.19
CA PHE A 114 -8.65 13.05 16.54
C PHE A 114 -9.68 11.93 16.73
N ASP A 115 -9.19 10.72 16.97
CA ASP A 115 -9.97 9.60 17.52
C ASP A 115 -11.05 9.00 16.61
N GLY A 116 -10.97 9.23 15.30
CA GLY A 116 -11.90 8.62 14.33
C GLY A 116 -13.29 9.26 14.32
N HIS A 117 -13.47 10.39 15.01
CA HIS A 117 -14.69 11.17 14.97
C HIS A 117 -14.49 12.36 14.03
N PRO A 118 -15.38 12.58 13.05
CA PRO A 118 -15.36 13.82 12.28
C PRO A 118 -15.49 15.01 13.23
N ALA A 119 -14.85 16.15 12.95
CA ALA A 119 -15.01 17.33 13.78
C ALA A 119 -16.50 17.67 13.97
N LEU A 120 -16.90 18.03 15.19
CA LEU A 120 -18.28 18.41 15.52
C LEU A 120 -18.85 19.45 14.54
N ALA A 121 -18.02 20.41 14.15
CA ALA A 121 -18.35 21.44 13.17
C ALA A 121 -18.78 20.87 11.81
N LEU A 122 -18.15 19.77 11.36
CA LEU A 122 -18.55 19.09 10.13
C LEU A 122 -19.92 18.42 10.30
N MET A 123 -20.15 17.73 11.42
CA MET A 123 -21.42 17.07 11.71
C MET A 123 -22.59 18.07 11.80
N GLU A 124 -22.38 19.21 12.45
CA GLU A 124 -23.37 20.30 12.52
C GLU A 124 -23.69 20.87 11.13
N ARG A 125 -22.66 21.08 10.29
CA ARG A 125 -22.84 21.58 8.93
C ARG A 125 -23.63 20.61 8.06
N VAL A 126 -23.37 19.30 8.19
CA VAL A 126 -24.14 18.26 7.49
C VAL A 126 -25.59 18.23 7.97
N LEU A 127 -25.83 18.26 9.28
CA LEU A 127 -27.18 18.27 9.86
C LEU A 127 -28.00 19.47 9.38
N GLN A 128 -27.40 20.66 9.35
CA GLN A 128 -28.06 21.86 8.81
C GLN A 128 -28.37 21.72 7.32
N GLY A 129 -27.50 21.10 6.54
CA GLY A 129 -27.73 20.82 5.12
C GLY A 129 -28.91 19.87 4.91
N LEU A 130 -28.98 18.78 5.67
CA LEU A 130 -30.06 17.78 5.57
C LEU A 130 -31.42 18.31 6.01
N ARG A 131 -31.48 19.24 6.97
CA ARG A 131 -32.73 19.86 7.44
C ARG A 131 -33.30 20.92 6.48
N ARG A 132 -32.55 21.31 5.46
CA ARG A 132 -32.95 22.32 4.45
C ARG A 132 -33.42 21.70 3.14
N LEU A 133 -33.53 20.37 3.09
CA LEU A 133 -34.12 19.58 2.00
C LEU A 133 -35.52 19.14 2.41
#